data_AF-A0A8S0VHB7-F1
#
_entry.id   AF-A0A8S0VHB7-F1
#
_cell.length_a   1.000
_cell.length_b   1.000
_cell.length_c   1.000
_cell.angle_alpha   90.00
_cell.angle_beta   90.00
_cell.angle_gamma   90.00
#
_symmetry.space_group_name_H-M   'P 1'
#
loop_
_entity.id
_entity.type
_entity.pdbx_description
1 polymer ?
#
loop_
_entity_poly.entity_id
_entity_poly.type
_entity_poly.pdbx_seq_one_letter_code
_entity_poly.pdbx_strand_id
1 'polypeptide(L)'
;MDDPFERSISSRPSKKALTTSNHLRHVESLATLPSGAGRISKLNAVILGESLASEEDDLVFPSGDFSRQAHVPSPQKYLDMYKMSIEDPAGFWSDIASQFYWKQRWGQPVYSENLDIRKGRIKIEWFKGGMTNICYNCLDRNIESGNGEKTAFFWEGNEPGEDGNLTYNQLLQRVCQLANYLKHIGVKKGDAVVIYLPMLMELPIAMLACARIGAVHSVVFAGFSAESLAQRIMDCKPKVVITCNAVRRGSKIIYLKDIVDAALADSAQNGFAVGES
;
A
#
# COMPACT_ATOMS: atom_id res chain seq x y z
N MET A 1 39.20 -43.78 45.81
CA MET A 1 39.22 -44.61 47.03
C MET A 1 37.86 -44.46 47.68
N ASP A 2 37.00 -45.42 47.35
CA ASP A 2 36.10 -46.17 48.23
C ASP A 2 35.16 -45.42 49.19
N ASP A 3 33.87 -45.57 48.87
CA ASP A 3 32.71 -45.63 49.77
C ASP A 3 32.91 -46.75 50.81
N PRO A 4 32.41 -46.61 52.06
CA PRO A 4 31.18 -47.36 52.39
C PRO A 4 30.32 -46.74 53.54
N PHE A 5 28.99 -46.90 53.49
CA PHE A 5 28.23 -47.81 54.39
C PHE A 5 26.70 -47.72 54.19
N GLU A 6 26.07 -48.84 54.50
CA GLU A 6 24.83 -49.41 53.95
C GLU A 6 23.60 -49.28 54.90
N ARG A 7 22.39 -49.43 54.31
CA ARG A 7 21.06 -49.89 54.86
C ARG A 7 20.02 -48.85 55.33
N SER A 8 18.83 -48.81 54.70
CA SER A 8 17.68 -49.71 54.97
C SER A 8 16.38 -49.32 54.20
N ILE A 9 15.89 -50.24 53.35
CA ILE A 9 14.52 -50.73 53.04
C ILE A 9 13.23 -49.86 53.24
N SER A 10 12.39 -49.88 52.17
CA SER A 10 10.90 -49.87 52.10
C SER A 10 10.08 -48.56 52.00
N SER A 11 9.51 -48.29 50.81
CA SER A 11 8.06 -48.34 50.50
C SER A 11 7.67 -47.44 49.29
N ARG A 12 6.62 -47.84 48.56
CA ARG A 12 6.15 -47.34 47.24
C ARG A 12 5.82 -45.84 47.19
N PRO A 13 5.88 -45.18 46.01
CA PRO A 13 5.63 -43.73 45.90
C PRO A 13 4.13 -43.41 45.79
N SER A 14 3.67 -42.43 46.56
CA SER A 14 2.36 -41.77 46.37
C SER A 14 2.56 -40.44 45.64
N LYS A 15 1.72 -40.20 44.62
CA LYS A 15 1.68 -38.98 43.81
C LYS A 15 1.27 -37.80 44.71
N LYS A 16 2.14 -36.80 44.85
CA LYS A 16 1.76 -35.47 45.36
C LYS A 16 1.65 -34.48 44.21
N ALA A 17 0.48 -33.87 44.14
CA ALA A 17 0.11 -32.80 43.23
C ALA A 17 0.96 -31.54 43.49
N LEU A 18 1.49 -30.94 42.40
CA LEU A 18 1.96 -29.56 42.43
C LEU A 18 0.80 -28.65 42.05
N THR A 19 0.32 -27.90 43.04
CA THR A 19 -0.55 -26.74 42.87
C THR A 19 0.26 -25.53 42.43
N THR A 20 -0.02 -24.99 41.25
CA THR A 20 0.39 -23.62 40.87
C THR A 20 -0.86 -22.77 40.69
N SER A 21 -1.02 -21.77 41.55
CA SER A 21 -2.12 -20.82 41.56
C SER A 21 -1.99 -19.80 40.43
N ASN A 22 -2.72 -20.00 39.33
CA ASN A 22 -2.94 -18.96 38.32
C ASN A 22 -4.18 -18.14 38.70
N HIS A 23 -3.95 -17.00 39.34
CA HIS A 23 -4.93 -15.94 39.47
C HIS A 23 -4.78 -14.94 38.31
N LEU A 24 -5.48 -15.16 37.20
CA LEU A 24 -5.96 -14.09 36.32
C LEU A 24 -7.27 -14.56 35.68
N ARG A 25 -8.37 -14.30 36.38
CA ARG A 25 -9.72 -14.27 35.81
C ARG A 25 -9.91 -12.90 35.17
N HIS A 26 -10.21 -12.86 33.87
CA HIS A 26 -11.43 -12.25 33.31
C HIS A 26 -11.30 -12.07 31.80
N VAL A 27 -11.65 -13.11 31.05
CA VAL A 27 -12.38 -12.97 29.78
C VAL A 27 -13.50 -14.02 29.79
N GLU A 28 -14.40 -13.89 30.76
CA GLU A 28 -15.75 -14.44 30.65
C GLU A 28 -16.63 -13.31 30.11
N SER A 29 -16.82 -13.30 28.79
CA SER A 29 -18.07 -12.85 28.17
C SER A 29 -17.97 -13.17 26.69
N LEU A 30 -18.67 -14.23 26.28
CA LEU A 30 -19.24 -14.48 24.95
C LEU A 30 -19.88 -15.88 24.85
N ALA A 31 -19.89 -16.65 25.94
CA ALA A 31 -20.65 -17.89 26.04
C ALA A 31 -22.15 -17.65 26.32
N THR A 32 -22.87 -17.10 25.34
CA THR A 32 -24.30 -17.37 25.16
C THR A 32 -24.69 -17.10 23.70
N LEU A 33 -24.50 -18.10 22.84
CA LEU A 33 -25.29 -18.24 21.62
C LEU A 33 -26.25 -19.43 21.81
N PRO A 34 -27.54 -19.28 21.47
CA PRO A 34 -28.55 -20.29 21.76
C PRO A 34 -28.48 -21.47 20.78
N SER A 35 -28.46 -22.67 21.38
CA SER A 35 -29.05 -23.94 20.93
C SER A 35 -29.11 -24.28 19.45
N GLY A 36 -28.56 -25.45 19.09
CA GLY A 36 -29.21 -26.33 18.12
C GLY A 36 -28.32 -26.93 17.04
N ALA A 37 -27.33 -27.75 17.41
CA ALA A 37 -26.85 -28.81 16.53
C ALA A 37 -26.23 -29.92 17.37
N GLY A 38 -26.79 -31.12 17.26
CA GLY A 38 -26.40 -32.28 18.05
C GLY A 38 -24.99 -32.80 17.74
N ARG A 39 -24.51 -33.71 18.59
CA ARG A 39 -23.28 -34.48 18.35
C ARG A 39 -23.42 -35.28 17.06
N ILE A 40 -22.50 -35.08 16.11
CA ILE A 40 -22.36 -36.00 14.97
C ILE A 40 -21.06 -36.80 15.12
N SER A 41 -21.27 -38.11 15.09
CA SER A 41 -20.29 -39.18 15.18
C SER A 41 -19.70 -39.55 13.82
N LYS A 42 -18.43 -40.00 13.87
CA LYS A 42 -17.69 -40.87 12.93
C LYS A 42 -16.67 -40.20 12.01
N LEU A 43 -15.44 -40.73 12.13
CA LEU A 43 -14.38 -40.76 11.13
C LEU A 43 -14.94 -41.10 9.74
N ASN A 44 -14.40 -40.45 8.72
CA ASN A 44 -14.22 -41.04 7.39
C ASN A 44 -12.89 -40.59 6.79
N ALA A 45 -12.40 -41.46 5.91
CA ALA A 45 -11.02 -41.64 5.47
C ALA A 45 -10.37 -40.46 4.72
N VAL A 46 -9.04 -40.51 4.73
CA VAL A 46 -8.10 -39.64 4.00
C VAL A 46 -8.23 -39.82 2.49
N ILE A 47 -8.32 -38.70 1.78
CA ILE A 47 -8.00 -38.59 0.35
C ILE A 47 -6.75 -37.69 0.23
N LEU A 48 -5.70 -38.21 -0.39
CA LEU A 48 -4.49 -37.47 -0.73
C LEU A 48 -4.83 -36.45 -1.82
N GLY A 49 -4.94 -35.16 -1.45
CA GLY A 49 -5.03 -34.07 -2.43
C GLY A 49 -5.86 -32.82 -2.11
N GLU A 50 -6.44 -32.63 -0.91
CA GLU A 50 -7.29 -31.46 -0.63
C GLU A 50 -6.89 -30.64 0.62
N SER A 51 -6.97 -29.32 0.44
CA SER A 51 -7.06 -28.20 1.39
C SER A 51 -6.90 -28.51 2.88
N LEU A 52 -5.76 -28.09 3.46
CA LEU A 52 -5.61 -27.84 4.89
C LEU A 52 -6.30 -26.52 5.25
N ALA A 53 -7.62 -26.53 5.20
CA ALA A 53 -8.42 -25.60 5.97
C ALA A 53 -9.55 -26.44 6.56
N SER A 54 -9.19 -27.20 7.60
CA SER A 54 -10.19 -27.60 8.59
C SER A 54 -10.88 -26.32 9.06
N GLU A 55 -12.21 -26.37 9.20
CA GLU A 55 -13.01 -25.32 9.85
C GLU A 55 -12.72 -25.27 11.36
N GLU A 56 -11.44 -25.16 11.73
CA GLU A 56 -10.95 -24.84 13.07
C GLU A 56 -10.36 -23.42 12.97
N ASP A 57 -10.73 -22.54 13.90
CA ASP A 57 -10.21 -21.17 14.05
C ASP A 57 -8.71 -21.18 14.46
N ASP A 58 -7.87 -21.87 13.69
CA ASP A 58 -6.46 -22.01 13.96
C ASP A 58 -5.73 -20.75 13.51
N LEU A 59 -5.27 -19.98 14.50
CA LEU A 59 -4.41 -18.83 14.27
C LEU A 59 -3.13 -19.29 13.57
N VAL A 60 -2.90 -18.78 12.36
CA VAL A 60 -1.66 -18.99 11.62
C VAL A 60 -0.62 -17.97 12.10
N PHE A 61 0.41 -18.47 12.79
CA PHE A 61 1.52 -17.63 13.23
C PHE A 61 2.64 -17.59 12.18
N PRO A 62 3.28 -16.43 11.97
CA PRO A 62 4.47 -16.36 11.14
C PRO A 62 5.59 -17.22 11.72
N SER A 63 6.48 -17.71 10.85
CA SER A 63 7.66 -18.44 11.31
C SER A 63 8.57 -17.52 12.15
N GLY A 64 9.28 -18.11 13.12
CA GLY A 64 10.17 -17.34 14.00
C GLY A 64 11.27 -16.59 13.24
N ASP A 65 11.77 -17.16 12.13
CA ASP A 65 12.74 -16.50 11.26
C ASP A 65 12.16 -15.27 10.56
N PHE A 66 10.94 -15.38 10.03
CA PHE A 66 10.25 -14.25 9.40
C PHE A 66 9.99 -13.13 10.42
N SER A 67 9.45 -13.48 11.59
CA SER A 67 9.16 -12.50 12.66
C SER A 67 10.39 -11.71 13.07
N ARG A 68 11.57 -12.35 13.22
CA ARG A 68 12.80 -11.66 13.65
C ARG A 68 13.30 -10.61 12.67
N GLN A 69 12.99 -10.75 11.37
CA GLN A 69 13.44 -9.83 10.32
C GLN A 69 12.40 -8.74 10.02
N ALA A 70 11.18 -8.89 10.52
CA ALA A 70 10.09 -7.96 10.28
C ALA A 70 10.28 -6.64 11.05
N HIS A 71 9.81 -5.53 10.48
CA HIS A 71 9.76 -4.23 11.16
C HIS A 71 8.87 -4.25 12.43
N VAL A 72 7.88 -5.15 12.47
CA VAL A 72 7.00 -5.40 13.60
C VAL A 72 7.10 -6.89 13.97
N PRO A 73 8.07 -7.28 14.83
CA PRO A 73 8.40 -8.68 15.06
C PRO A 73 7.42 -9.43 15.98
N SER A 74 6.52 -8.72 16.68
CA SER A 74 5.61 -9.35 17.63
C SER A 74 4.28 -8.60 17.75
N PRO A 75 3.20 -9.28 18.21
CA PRO A 75 1.94 -8.63 18.53
C PRO A 75 2.08 -7.53 19.59
N GLN A 76 2.95 -7.72 20.58
CA GLN A 76 3.19 -6.68 21.60
C GLN A 76 3.79 -5.42 20.97
N LYS A 77 4.79 -5.56 20.08
CA LYS A 77 5.38 -4.41 19.40
C LYS A 77 4.35 -3.66 18.54
N TYR A 78 3.46 -4.39 17.87
CA TYR A 78 2.32 -3.80 17.16
C TYR A 78 1.44 -2.99 18.11
N LEU A 79 1.02 -3.58 19.23
CA LEU A 79 0.15 -2.92 20.21
C LEU A 79 0.79 -1.66 20.79
N ASP A 80 2.09 -1.67 21.05
CA ASP A 80 2.83 -0.51 21.54
C ASP A 80 2.84 0.62 20.49
N MET A 81 3.15 0.29 19.23
CA MET A 81 3.13 1.26 18.12
C MET A 81 1.73 1.81 17.86
N TYR A 82 0.73 0.93 17.87
CA TYR A 82 -0.67 1.31 17.71
C TYR A 82 -1.10 2.28 18.82
N LYS A 83 -0.81 1.93 20.08
CA LYS A 83 -1.10 2.79 21.23
C LYS A 83 -0.48 4.18 21.08
N MET A 84 0.81 4.26 20.71
CA MET A 84 1.47 5.53 20.43
C MET A 84 0.79 6.32 19.30
N SER A 85 0.39 5.65 18.21
CA SER A 85 -0.25 6.32 17.07
C SER A 85 -1.60 6.96 17.39
N ILE A 86 -2.28 6.48 18.44
CA ILE A 86 -3.58 6.97 18.90
C ILE A 86 -3.42 7.98 20.04
N GLU A 87 -2.56 7.70 21.02
CA GLU A 87 -2.37 8.54 22.21
C GLU A 87 -1.50 9.78 21.96
N ASP A 88 -0.48 9.67 21.09
CA ASP A 88 0.35 10.79 20.61
C ASP A 88 0.52 10.73 19.08
N PRO A 89 -0.54 11.06 18.31
CA PRO A 89 -0.45 11.03 16.85
C PRO A 89 0.59 12.02 16.30
N ALA A 90 0.76 13.16 16.96
CA ALA A 90 1.69 14.20 16.52
C ALA A 90 3.15 13.74 16.62
N GLY A 91 3.54 13.13 17.74
CA GLY A 91 4.87 12.55 17.93
C GLY A 91 5.09 11.37 16.99
N PHE A 92 4.20 10.38 17.03
CA PHE A 92 4.32 9.15 16.24
C PHE A 92 4.48 9.42 14.74
N TRP A 93 3.59 10.23 14.15
CA TRP A 93 3.66 10.52 12.72
C TRP A 93 4.78 11.50 12.37
N SER A 94 5.22 12.35 13.30
CA SER A 94 6.42 13.17 13.07
C SER A 94 7.68 12.33 12.97
N ASP A 95 7.82 11.27 13.78
CA ASP A 95 8.96 10.36 13.72
C ASP A 95 9.01 9.61 12.38
N ILE A 96 7.86 9.13 11.91
CA ILE A 96 7.74 8.48 10.59
C ILE A 96 8.05 9.49 9.46
N ALA A 97 7.40 10.66 9.48
CA ALA A 97 7.57 11.68 8.45
C ALA A 97 9.01 12.21 8.36
N SER A 98 9.74 12.22 9.49
CA SER A 98 11.16 12.63 9.56
C SER A 98 12.09 11.74 8.75
N GLN A 99 11.66 10.53 8.42
CA GLN A 99 12.44 9.60 7.59
C GLN A 99 12.41 9.98 6.11
N PHE A 100 11.57 10.93 5.69
CA PHE A 100 11.49 11.42 4.32
C PHE A 100 12.30 12.70 4.12
N TYR A 101 12.64 13.00 2.87
CA TYR A 101 13.18 14.30 2.52
C TYR A 101 12.09 15.37 2.62
N TRP A 102 12.44 16.48 3.26
CA TRP A 102 11.64 17.70 3.33
C TRP A 102 12.53 18.88 2.98
N LYS A 103 12.15 19.63 1.94
CA LYS A 103 12.82 20.90 1.61
C LYS A 103 12.57 21.93 2.71
N GLN A 104 11.39 21.91 3.31
CA GLN A 104 11.05 22.67 4.50
C GLN A 104 10.25 21.77 5.44
N ARG A 105 10.66 21.71 6.71
CA ARG A 105 9.93 20.94 7.73
C ARG A 105 8.66 21.67 8.14
N TRP A 106 7.66 20.90 8.57
CA TRP A 106 6.40 21.42 9.10
C TRP A 106 6.60 22.08 10.47
N GLY A 107 5.68 22.97 10.82
CA GLY A 107 5.61 23.60 12.14
C GLY A 107 4.66 22.89 13.09
N GLN A 108 4.39 23.53 14.23
CA GLN A 108 3.31 23.16 15.15
C GLN A 108 2.04 23.97 14.85
N PRO A 109 0.83 23.39 15.02
CA PRO A 109 0.60 21.98 15.35
C PRO A 109 0.89 21.04 14.17
N VAL A 110 1.35 19.81 14.45
CA VAL A 110 1.64 18.79 13.43
C VAL A 110 0.39 18.40 12.63
N TYR A 111 -0.76 18.29 13.30
CA TYR A 111 -2.03 18.00 12.66
C TYR A 111 -3.16 18.83 13.26
N SER A 112 -4.23 19.03 12.49
CA SER A 112 -5.45 19.70 12.92
C SER A 112 -6.62 19.13 12.14
N GLU A 113 -7.72 18.79 12.83
CA GLU A 113 -8.88 18.18 12.19
C GLU A 113 -10.22 18.66 12.72
N ASN A 114 -11.23 18.57 11.85
CA ASN A 114 -12.64 18.56 12.17
C ASN A 114 -13.30 17.43 11.36
N LEU A 115 -13.69 16.36 12.03
CA LEU A 115 -14.42 15.24 11.43
C LEU A 115 -15.94 15.29 11.71
N ASP A 116 -16.41 16.30 12.46
CA ASP A 116 -17.82 16.45 12.83
C ASP A 116 -18.49 17.48 11.90
N ILE A 117 -19.38 16.99 11.02
CA ILE A 117 -20.15 17.82 10.09
C ILE A 117 -21.00 18.89 10.79
N ARG A 118 -21.34 18.68 12.07
CA ARG A 118 -22.13 19.64 12.86
C ARG A 118 -21.28 20.82 13.34
N LYS A 119 -19.96 20.66 13.38
CA LYS A 119 -18.99 21.68 13.84
C LYS A 119 -18.40 22.52 12.70
N GLY A 120 -18.90 22.33 11.48
CA GLY A 120 -18.46 23.05 10.29
C GLY A 120 -17.95 22.11 9.20
N ARG A 121 -17.20 22.66 8.23
CA ARG A 121 -16.64 21.87 7.14
C ARG A 121 -15.66 20.83 7.67
N ILE A 122 -15.70 19.65 7.08
CA ILE A 122 -14.69 18.63 7.33
C ILE A 122 -13.32 19.20 6.96
N LYS A 123 -12.36 19.05 7.86
CA LYS A 123 -11.01 19.59 7.72
C LYS A 123 -10.03 18.55 8.23
N ILE A 124 -9.01 18.23 7.45
CA ILE A 124 -7.91 17.36 7.87
C ILE A 124 -6.64 17.99 7.32
N GLU A 125 -5.77 18.47 8.20
CA GLU A 125 -4.48 19.05 7.85
C GLU A 125 -3.38 18.29 8.59
N TRP A 126 -2.35 17.86 7.86
CA TRP A 126 -1.14 17.25 8.40
C TRP A 126 0.09 17.97 7.84
N PHE A 127 1.12 18.12 8.68
CA PHE A 127 2.42 18.66 8.30
C PHE A 127 2.32 20.03 7.61
N LYS A 128 1.42 20.88 8.11
CA LYS A 128 1.16 22.20 7.53
C LYS A 128 2.44 23.04 7.50
N GLY A 129 2.68 23.69 6.37
CA GLY A 129 3.91 24.44 6.09
C GLY A 129 5.12 23.58 5.70
N GLY A 130 5.00 22.25 5.80
CA GLY A 130 5.98 21.33 5.25
C GLY A 130 5.98 21.38 3.72
N MET A 131 7.17 21.41 3.13
CA MET A 131 7.36 21.38 1.68
C MET A 131 8.25 20.21 1.30
N THR A 132 7.73 19.34 0.45
CA THR A 132 8.45 18.19 -0.11
C THR A 132 8.05 17.97 -1.57
N ASN A 133 8.68 16.99 -2.22
CA ASN A 133 8.31 16.51 -3.54
C ASN A 133 8.29 14.98 -3.54
N ILE A 134 7.19 14.39 -4.02
CA ILE A 134 7.02 12.93 -4.06
C ILE A 134 8.07 12.29 -4.97
N CYS A 135 8.29 12.84 -6.18
CA CYS A 135 9.29 12.32 -7.10
C CYS A 135 10.70 12.34 -6.50
N TYR A 136 11.06 13.39 -5.75
CA TYR A 136 12.36 13.47 -5.10
C TYR A 136 12.55 12.38 -4.05
N ASN A 137 11.53 12.12 -3.22
CA ASN A 137 11.57 11.04 -2.24
C ASN A 137 11.59 9.65 -2.90
N CYS A 138 10.90 9.49 -4.04
CA CYS A 138 10.88 8.23 -4.78
C CYS A 138 12.17 7.96 -5.54
N LEU A 139 12.81 8.97 -6.13
CA LEU A 139 13.93 8.79 -7.08
C LEU A 139 15.22 9.46 -6.61
N ASP A 140 15.26 10.80 -6.62
CA ASP A 140 16.48 11.59 -6.45
C ASP A 140 17.21 11.22 -5.15
N ARG A 141 16.50 11.14 -4.02
CA ARG A 141 17.06 10.74 -2.72
C ARG A 141 17.70 9.34 -2.75
N ASN A 142 17.08 8.38 -3.45
CA ASN A 142 17.62 7.01 -3.54
C ASN A 142 18.93 6.98 -4.32
N ILE A 143 19.02 7.77 -5.39
CA ILE A 143 20.23 7.94 -6.21
C ILE A 143 21.34 8.60 -5.39
N GLU A 144 21.03 9.69 -4.69
CA GLU A 144 21.95 10.38 -3.77
C GLU A 144 22.46 9.45 -2.66
N SER A 145 21.65 8.48 -2.25
CA SER A 145 22.03 7.44 -1.27
C SER A 145 22.85 6.29 -1.88
N GLY A 146 23.32 6.42 -3.13
CA GLY A 146 24.16 5.44 -3.80
C GLY A 146 23.42 4.31 -4.53
N ASN A 147 22.09 4.38 -4.66
CA ASN A 147 21.29 3.32 -5.30
C ASN A 147 21.01 3.57 -6.80
N GLY A 148 21.77 4.45 -7.47
CA GLY A 148 21.49 4.86 -8.86
C GLY A 148 21.38 3.71 -9.86
N GLU A 149 22.27 2.71 -9.75
CA GLU A 149 22.29 1.52 -10.62
C GLU A 149 21.40 0.37 -10.13
N LYS A 150 20.78 0.51 -8.95
CA LYS A 150 19.82 -0.48 -8.47
C LYS A 150 18.56 -0.42 -9.33
N THR A 151 18.03 -1.59 -9.70
CA THR A 151 16.71 -1.67 -10.35
C THR A 151 15.64 -1.08 -9.45
N ALA A 152 14.96 -0.05 -9.95
CA ALA A 152 13.86 0.64 -9.29
C ALA A 152 12.50 0.05 -9.68
N PHE A 153 12.38 -0.41 -10.92
CA PHE A 153 11.12 -0.92 -11.47
C PHE A 153 11.38 -2.13 -12.35
N PHE A 154 10.69 -3.23 -12.06
CA PHE A 154 10.57 -4.38 -12.95
C PHE A 154 9.24 -4.30 -13.68
N TRP A 155 9.25 -4.65 -14.95
CA TRP A 155 8.09 -4.71 -15.81
C TRP A 155 8.02 -6.08 -16.44
N GLU A 156 6.83 -6.65 -16.41
CA GLU A 156 6.50 -7.89 -17.09
C GLU A 156 5.38 -7.57 -18.07
N GLY A 157 5.63 -7.92 -19.33
CA GLY A 157 4.73 -7.69 -20.44
C GLY A 157 3.59 -8.69 -20.49
N ASN A 158 2.84 -8.65 -21.58
CA ASN A 158 1.68 -9.52 -21.77
C ASN A 158 2.09 -10.96 -22.10
N GLU A 159 3.18 -11.14 -22.86
CA GLU A 159 3.70 -12.44 -23.23
C GLU A 159 4.85 -12.86 -22.32
N PRO A 160 4.95 -14.14 -21.92
CA PRO A 160 6.10 -14.65 -21.18
C PRO A 160 7.41 -14.36 -21.92
N GLY A 161 8.39 -13.79 -21.20
CA GLY A 161 9.68 -13.41 -21.77
C GLY A 161 9.74 -12.02 -22.41
N GLU A 162 8.62 -11.29 -22.46
CA GLU A 162 8.63 -9.85 -22.72
C GLU A 162 8.74 -9.09 -21.40
N ASP A 163 9.94 -8.99 -20.85
CA ASP A 163 10.20 -8.30 -19.59
C ASP A 163 11.15 -7.11 -19.76
N GLY A 164 11.22 -6.27 -18.74
CA GLY A 164 12.03 -5.08 -18.76
C GLY A 164 12.30 -4.57 -17.36
N ASN A 165 13.31 -3.73 -17.23
CA ASN A 165 13.60 -3.08 -15.97
C ASN A 165 14.18 -1.68 -16.18
N LEU A 166 14.04 -0.85 -15.15
CA LEU A 166 14.68 0.47 -15.09
C LEU A 166 15.46 0.58 -13.79
N THR A 167 16.73 0.99 -13.91
CA THR A 167 17.49 1.47 -12.75
C THR A 167 16.93 2.81 -12.27
N TYR A 168 17.25 3.22 -11.03
CA TYR A 168 16.87 4.54 -10.54
C TYR A 168 17.35 5.67 -11.46
N ASN A 169 18.58 5.59 -11.97
CA ASN A 169 19.14 6.56 -12.91
C ASN A 169 18.34 6.64 -14.22
N GLN A 170 18.02 5.48 -14.82
CA GLN A 170 17.23 5.43 -16.06
C GLN A 170 15.80 5.94 -15.84
N LEU A 171 15.18 5.58 -14.72
CA LEU A 171 13.84 6.04 -14.36
C LEU A 171 13.81 7.56 -14.16
N LEU A 172 14.78 8.12 -13.42
CA LEU A 172 14.89 9.56 -13.21
C LEU A 172 15.11 10.31 -14.52
N GLN A 173 15.94 9.79 -15.43
CA GLN A 173 16.17 10.40 -16.74
C GLN A 173 14.87 10.50 -17.54
N ARG A 174 14.10 9.41 -17.64
CA ARG A 174 12.81 9.40 -18.36
C ARG A 174 11.76 10.30 -17.70
N VAL A 175 11.70 10.30 -16.37
CA VAL A 175 10.83 11.20 -15.59
C VAL A 175 11.17 12.67 -15.84
N CYS A 176 12.45 13.03 -15.81
CA CYS A 176 12.91 14.39 -16.10
C CYS A 176 12.58 14.81 -17.53
N GLN A 177 12.77 13.92 -18.51
CA GLN A 177 12.45 14.18 -19.91
C GLN A 177 10.96 14.52 -20.09
N LEU A 178 10.06 13.67 -19.57
CA LEU A 178 8.63 13.91 -19.66
C LEU A 178 8.20 15.14 -18.85
N ALA A 179 8.74 15.35 -17.65
CA ALA A 179 8.47 16.54 -16.84
C ALA A 179 8.86 17.84 -17.57
N ASN A 180 9.99 17.84 -18.26
CA ASN A 180 10.43 19.00 -19.06
C ASN A 180 9.52 19.22 -20.27
N TYR A 181 9.07 18.16 -20.94
CA TYR A 181 8.09 18.27 -22.01
C TYR A 181 6.75 18.84 -21.51
N LEU A 182 6.22 18.33 -20.40
CA LEU A 182 4.97 18.83 -19.81
C LEU A 182 5.07 20.32 -19.47
N LYS A 183 6.20 20.76 -18.90
CA LYS A 183 6.47 22.18 -18.67
C LYS A 183 6.52 22.99 -19.96
N HIS A 184 7.16 22.44 -21.00
CA HIS A 184 7.29 23.10 -22.30
C HIS A 184 5.93 23.37 -22.95
N ILE A 185 5.00 22.42 -22.86
CA ILE A 185 3.62 22.58 -23.36
C ILE A 185 2.70 23.33 -22.37
N GLY A 186 3.26 23.92 -21.31
CA GLY A 186 2.56 24.87 -20.45
C GLY A 186 1.88 24.27 -19.21
N VAL A 187 2.15 23.02 -18.84
CA VAL A 187 1.65 22.43 -17.58
C VAL A 187 2.38 23.08 -16.39
N LYS A 188 1.59 23.56 -15.42
CA LYS A 188 2.05 24.25 -14.22
C LYS A 188 1.64 23.49 -12.95
N LYS A 189 2.19 23.91 -11.81
CA LYS A 189 1.79 23.40 -10.50
C LYS A 189 0.29 23.61 -10.29
N GLY A 190 -0.42 22.56 -9.92
CA GLY A 190 -1.87 22.55 -9.70
C GLY A 190 -2.70 22.18 -10.93
N ASP A 191 -2.12 22.18 -12.14
CA ASP A 191 -2.83 21.74 -13.33
C ASP A 191 -3.07 20.23 -13.29
N ALA A 192 -4.24 19.80 -13.75
CA ALA A 192 -4.57 18.39 -13.88
C ALA A 192 -3.99 17.79 -15.18
N VAL A 193 -3.48 16.56 -15.08
CA VAL A 193 -3.02 15.74 -16.21
C VAL A 193 -3.69 14.39 -16.13
N VAL A 194 -4.51 14.04 -17.12
CA VAL A 194 -5.13 12.71 -17.19
C VAL A 194 -4.12 11.71 -17.75
N ILE A 195 -4.02 10.55 -17.11
CA ILE A 195 -3.18 9.44 -17.56
C ILE A 195 -4.09 8.25 -17.85
N TYR A 196 -4.23 7.91 -19.13
CA TYR A 196 -4.97 6.76 -19.65
C TYR A 196 -3.99 5.76 -20.26
N LEU A 197 -3.14 5.20 -19.41
CA LEU A 197 -2.11 4.23 -19.79
C LEU A 197 -2.41 2.86 -19.17
N PRO A 198 -2.01 1.75 -19.83
CA PRO A 198 -2.03 0.44 -19.22
C PRO A 198 -0.83 0.24 -18.28
N MET A 199 -0.63 -0.98 -17.79
CA MET A 199 0.52 -1.37 -16.95
C MET A 199 1.82 -1.44 -17.77
N LEU A 200 2.27 -0.29 -18.27
CA LEU A 200 3.54 -0.09 -18.97
C LEU A 200 4.56 0.59 -18.05
N MET A 201 5.83 0.58 -18.43
CA MET A 201 6.88 1.33 -17.73
C MET A 201 6.64 2.84 -17.75
N GLU A 202 5.96 3.34 -18.78
CA GLU A 202 5.59 4.74 -18.96
C GLU A 202 4.57 5.22 -17.93
N LEU A 203 3.77 4.32 -17.35
CA LEU A 203 2.76 4.69 -16.34
C LEU A 203 3.39 5.35 -15.09
N PRO A 204 4.32 4.69 -14.36
CA PRO A 204 4.99 5.34 -13.24
C PRO A 204 5.84 6.54 -13.68
N ILE A 205 6.40 6.54 -14.90
CA ILE A 205 7.12 7.70 -15.45
C ILE A 205 6.19 8.92 -15.55
N ALA A 206 4.98 8.74 -16.10
CA ALA A 206 3.99 9.81 -16.23
C ALA A 206 3.50 10.34 -14.87
N MET A 207 3.22 9.44 -13.93
CA MET A 207 2.81 9.82 -12.57
C MET A 207 3.90 10.63 -11.86
N LEU A 208 5.15 10.15 -11.88
CA LEU A 208 6.27 10.81 -11.24
C LEU A 208 6.67 12.12 -11.95
N ALA A 209 6.53 12.21 -13.28
CA ALA A 209 6.75 13.44 -14.03
C ALA A 209 5.75 14.54 -13.62
N CYS A 210 4.46 14.20 -13.47
CA CYS A 210 3.45 15.13 -12.97
C CYS A 210 3.78 15.58 -11.53
N ALA A 211 4.07 14.62 -10.64
CA ALA A 211 4.44 14.92 -9.25
C ALA A 211 5.71 15.77 -9.14
N ARG A 212 6.69 15.58 -10.03
CA ARG A 212 7.95 16.34 -10.05
C ARG A 212 7.71 17.83 -10.30
N ILE A 213 6.76 18.17 -11.17
CA ILE A 213 6.44 19.57 -11.51
C ILE A 213 5.28 20.15 -10.68
N GLY A 214 4.69 19.34 -9.80
CA GLY A 214 3.57 19.72 -8.96
C GLY A 214 2.21 19.74 -9.68
N ALA A 215 2.11 19.08 -10.84
CA ALA A 215 0.85 18.81 -11.49
C ALA A 215 0.09 17.69 -10.76
N VAL A 216 -1.23 17.66 -10.91
CA VAL A 216 -2.12 16.67 -10.30
C VAL A 216 -2.44 15.61 -11.35
N HIS A 217 -1.87 14.42 -11.21
CA HIS A 217 -2.17 13.33 -12.15
C HIS A 217 -3.50 12.64 -11.77
N SER A 218 -4.39 12.50 -12.76
CA SER A 218 -5.65 11.76 -12.67
C SER A 218 -5.53 10.49 -13.49
N VAL A 219 -5.24 9.37 -12.81
CA VAL A 219 -5.04 8.08 -13.48
C VAL A 219 -6.40 7.43 -13.73
N VAL A 220 -6.68 7.10 -14.99
CA VAL A 220 -7.92 6.47 -15.42
C VAL A 220 -7.58 5.08 -15.95
N PHE A 221 -8.25 4.06 -15.40
CA PHE A 221 -8.02 2.67 -15.79
C PHE A 221 -8.26 2.48 -17.31
N ALA A 222 -7.25 1.98 -18.01
CA ALA A 222 -7.23 1.76 -19.46
C ALA A 222 -8.26 0.72 -19.99
N GLY A 223 -9.11 0.18 -19.12
CA GLY A 223 -10.26 -0.65 -19.51
C GLY A 223 -11.60 0.08 -19.56
N PHE A 224 -11.65 1.36 -19.19
CA PHE A 224 -12.90 2.14 -19.21
C PHE A 224 -13.30 2.58 -20.62
N SER A 225 -14.60 2.80 -20.82
CA SER A 225 -15.17 3.32 -22.06
C SER A 225 -14.78 4.78 -22.32
N ALA A 226 -14.98 5.22 -23.57
CA ALA A 226 -14.79 6.63 -23.96
C ALA A 226 -15.66 7.57 -23.12
N GLU A 227 -16.94 7.24 -22.91
CA GLU A 227 -17.86 8.01 -22.07
C GLU A 227 -17.34 8.14 -20.62
N SER A 228 -16.88 7.03 -20.03
CA SER A 228 -16.30 7.05 -18.68
C SER A 228 -15.04 7.91 -18.59
N LEU A 229 -14.23 7.95 -19.65
CA LEU A 229 -13.05 8.81 -19.73
C LEU A 229 -13.46 10.28 -19.91
N ALA A 230 -14.43 10.57 -20.78
CA ALA A 230 -14.94 11.91 -21.05
C ALA A 230 -15.49 12.58 -19.78
N GLN A 231 -16.28 11.85 -18.99
CA GLN A 231 -16.80 12.36 -17.71
C GLN A 231 -15.68 12.80 -16.74
N ARG A 232 -14.58 12.04 -16.68
CA ARG A 232 -13.42 12.38 -15.85
C ARG A 232 -12.64 13.57 -16.40
N ILE A 233 -12.52 13.67 -17.73
CA ILE A 233 -11.93 14.83 -18.40
C ILE A 233 -12.74 16.09 -18.07
N MET A 234 -14.07 16.04 -18.15
CA MET A 234 -14.93 17.19 -17.84
C MET A 234 -14.88 17.61 -16.37
N ASP A 235 -14.78 16.64 -15.46
CA ASP A 235 -14.70 16.91 -14.02
C ASP A 235 -13.36 17.54 -13.63
N CYS A 236 -12.23 16.91 -14.00
CA CYS A 236 -10.92 17.38 -13.58
C CYS A 236 -10.31 18.46 -14.48
N LYS A 237 -10.91 18.72 -15.65
CA LYS A 237 -10.50 19.77 -16.62
C LYS A 237 -9.00 19.76 -16.90
N PRO A 238 -8.44 18.64 -17.39
CA PRO A 238 -7.01 18.50 -17.53
C PRO A 238 -6.46 19.37 -18.65
N LYS A 239 -5.20 19.80 -18.51
CA LYS A 239 -4.46 20.43 -19.60
C LYS A 239 -4.00 19.43 -20.66
N VAL A 240 -3.75 18.19 -20.25
CA VAL A 240 -3.14 17.16 -21.09
C VAL A 240 -3.74 15.79 -20.76
N VAL A 241 -3.93 14.97 -21.78
CA VAL A 241 -4.20 13.53 -21.66
C VAL A 241 -2.98 12.76 -22.18
N ILE A 242 -2.41 11.88 -21.36
CA ILE A 242 -1.31 10.98 -21.73
C ILE A 242 -1.91 9.59 -21.98
N THR A 243 -1.64 9.02 -23.15
CA THR A 243 -2.12 7.68 -23.56
C THR A 243 -1.08 6.98 -24.45
N CYS A 244 -1.34 5.74 -24.84
CA CYS A 244 -0.59 5.03 -25.87
C CYS A 244 -1.53 4.57 -27.00
N ASN A 245 -0.96 4.08 -28.11
CA ASN A 245 -1.74 3.70 -29.29
C ASN A 245 -2.72 2.57 -28.99
N ALA A 246 -2.20 1.47 -28.47
CA ALA A 246 -2.95 0.28 -28.12
C ALA A 246 -2.24 -0.49 -27.02
N VAL A 247 -2.94 -1.46 -26.44
CA VAL A 247 -2.38 -2.46 -25.54
C VAL A 247 -2.95 -3.83 -25.85
N ARG A 248 -2.15 -4.86 -25.61
CA ARG A 248 -2.61 -6.24 -25.60
C ARG A 248 -2.87 -6.68 -24.16
N ARG A 249 -4.05 -7.26 -23.91
CA ARG A 249 -4.44 -7.86 -22.63
C ARG A 249 -4.93 -9.29 -22.89
N GLY A 250 -4.12 -10.27 -22.51
CA GLY A 250 -4.27 -11.64 -23.01
C GLY A 250 -4.16 -11.66 -24.53
N SER A 251 -5.11 -12.27 -25.22
CA SER A 251 -5.15 -12.25 -26.70
C SER A 251 -5.79 -10.99 -27.29
N LYS A 252 -6.47 -10.17 -26.48
CA LYS A 252 -7.27 -9.04 -26.96
C LYS A 252 -6.42 -7.79 -27.14
N ILE A 253 -6.55 -7.14 -28.30
CA ILE A 253 -6.00 -5.79 -28.56
C ILE A 253 -7.06 -4.75 -28.20
N ILE A 254 -6.65 -3.72 -27.46
CA ILE A 254 -7.47 -2.57 -27.09
C ILE A 254 -6.81 -1.32 -27.67
N TYR A 255 -7.49 -0.65 -28.60
CA TYR A 255 -7.02 0.59 -29.23
C TYR A 255 -7.33 1.79 -28.32
N LEU A 256 -6.41 2.07 -27.39
CA LEU A 256 -6.60 3.14 -26.39
C LEU A 256 -6.66 4.52 -27.02
N LYS A 257 -5.95 4.77 -28.12
CA LYS A 257 -6.00 6.05 -28.82
C LYS A 257 -7.39 6.35 -29.38
N ASP A 258 -8.06 5.36 -29.96
CA ASP A 258 -9.43 5.52 -30.50
C ASP A 258 -10.43 5.86 -29.39
N ILE A 259 -10.27 5.23 -28.21
CA ILE A 259 -11.09 5.52 -27.03
C ILE A 259 -10.85 6.95 -26.55
N VAL A 260 -9.59 7.39 -26.52
CA VAL A 260 -9.24 8.76 -26.13
C VAL A 260 -9.79 9.77 -27.12
N ASP A 261 -9.70 9.52 -28.43
CA ASP A 261 -10.24 10.43 -29.45
C ASP A 261 -11.76 10.57 -29.35
N ALA A 262 -12.46 9.46 -29.15
CA ALA A 262 -13.89 9.49 -28.87
C ALA A 262 -14.23 10.25 -27.58
N ALA A 263 -13.44 10.07 -26.52
CA ALA A 263 -13.64 10.76 -25.24
C ALA A 263 -13.39 12.27 -25.33
N LEU A 264 -12.38 12.70 -26.11
CA LEU A 264 -12.08 14.11 -26.34
C LEU A 264 -13.16 14.79 -27.18
N ALA A 265 -13.70 14.10 -28.19
CA ALA A 265 -14.82 14.59 -28.98
C ALA A 265 -16.08 14.75 -28.10
N ASP A 266 -16.37 13.74 -27.28
CA ASP A 266 -17.49 13.75 -26.34
C ASP A 266 -17.34 14.86 -25.29
N SER A 267 -16.17 15.01 -24.67
CA SER A 267 -15.95 16.08 -23.68
C SER A 267 -16.08 17.47 -24.31
N ALA A 268 -15.58 17.67 -25.54
CA ALA A 268 -15.69 18.95 -26.23
C ALA A 268 -17.14 19.30 -26.55
N GLN A 269 -17.95 18.33 -26.98
CA GLN A 269 -19.39 18.51 -27.20
C GLN A 269 -20.14 18.83 -25.90
N ASN A 270 -19.68 18.30 -24.78
CA ASN A 270 -20.27 18.49 -23.45
C ASN A 270 -19.62 19.61 -22.62
N GLY A 271 -18.86 20.51 -23.27
CA GLY A 271 -18.45 21.79 -22.67
C GLY A 271 -17.03 21.89 -22.12
N PHE A 272 -16.14 20.93 -22.43
CA PHE A 272 -14.71 21.06 -22.13
C PHE A 272 -13.80 20.44 -23.20
N ALA A 273 -12.95 21.27 -23.81
CA ALA A 273 -11.90 20.84 -24.72
C ALA A 273 -10.53 20.88 -24.01
N VAL A 274 -9.80 19.76 -24.07
CA VAL A 274 -8.45 19.64 -23.51
C VAL A 274 -7.48 20.50 -24.33
N GLY A 275 -6.64 21.30 -23.67
CA GLY A 275 -5.58 22.09 -24.30
C GLY A 275 -5.97 23.52 -24.72
N GLU A 276 -7.23 23.93 -24.58
CA GLU A 276 -7.70 25.28 -24.91
C GLU A 276 -7.57 26.30 -23.74
N SER A 277 -6.66 26.07 -22.77
CA SER A 277 -6.49 26.94 -21.58
C SER A 277 -5.04 27.12 -21.13
#